data_AF-A0A7I8MJW1-F1
#
_entry.id   AF-A0A7I8MJW1-F1
#
_cell.length_a   1.000
_cell.length_b   1.000
_cell.length_c   1.000
_cell.angle_alpha   90.00
_cell.angle_beta   90.00
_cell.angle_gamma   90.00
#
_symmetry.space_group_name_H-M   'P 1'
#
loop_
_entity.id
_entity.type
_entity.pdbx_description
1 polymer ?
#
loop_
_entity_poly.entity_id
_entity_poly.type
_entity_poly.pdbx_seq_one_letter_code
_entity_poly.pdbx_strand_id
1 'polypeptide(L)' 'MKCIPVTDEMDVCVTVRVKMIYKSSPTGELDEELLRKDTKLKADDVGHSFEGDIAETIKVRLLES' A
#
# COMPACT_ATOMS: atom_id res chain seq x y z
N MET A 1 -0.06 -6.93 3.42
CA MET A 1 0.32 -6.78 4.84
C MET A 1 1.71 -7.35 5.05
N LYS A 2 2.59 -6.63 5.76
CA LYS A 2 3.89 -7.11 6.23
C LYS A 2 4.02 -6.89 7.73
N CYS A 3 4.50 -7.91 8.43
CA CYS A 3 4.79 -7.86 9.85
C CYS A 3 6.30 -8.04 10.05
N ILE A 4 6.88 -7.24 10.93
CA ILE A 4 8.27 -7.37 11.34
C ILE A 4 8.36 -7.38 12.87
N PRO A 5 9.30 -8.15 13.44
CA PRO A 5 9.53 -8.14 14.87
C PRO A 5 10.27 -6.87 15.29
N VAL A 6 9.77 -6.27 16.37
CA VAL A 6 10.42 -5.17 17.09
C VAL A 6 11.19 -5.69 18.29
N THR A 7 10.55 -6.58 19.08
CA THR A 7 11.14 -7.32 20.21
C THR A 7 10.63 -8.76 20.20
N ASP A 8 11.13 -9.61 21.10
CA ASP A 8 10.66 -11.00 21.24
C ASP A 8 9.17 -11.12 21.63
N GLU A 9 8.55 -10.03 22.08
CA GLU A 9 7.15 -9.98 22.51
C GLU A 9 6.25 -9.12 21.60
N MET A 10 6.82 -8.40 20.64
CA MET A 10 6.09 -7.39 19.87
C MET A 10 6.46 -7.38 18.39
N ASP A 11 5.43 -7.51 17.56
CA ASP A 11 5.49 -7.31 16.11
C ASP A 11 4.78 -6.01 15.71
N VAL A 12 5.32 -5.36 14.68
CA VAL A 12 4.64 -4.27 13.95
C VAL A 12 4.15 -4.80 12.62
N CYS A 13 2.84 -4.74 12.40
CA CYS A 13 2.19 -5.13 11.15
C CYS A 13 1.65 -3.90 10.41
N VAL A 14 2.08 -3.73 9.17
CA VAL A 14 1.65 -2.63 8.29
C VAL A 14 0.87 -3.20 7.11
N THR A 15 -0.23 -2.53 6.78
CA THR A 15 -0.96 -2.72 5.53
C THR A 15 -1.13 -1.38 4.85
N VAL A 16 -0.69 -1.28 3.60
CA VAL A 16 -0.91 -0.08 2.78
C VAL A 16 -2.17 -0.30 1.95
N ARG A 17 -3.03 0.73 1.88
CA ARG A 17 -4.21 0.75 1.00
C ARG A 17 -4.08 1.91 0.05
N VAL A 18 -4.07 1.64 -1.25
CA VAL A 18 -3.94 2.71 -2.26
C VAL A 18 -5.31 3.06 -2.83
N LYS A 19 -5.62 4.36 -2.79
CA LYS A 19 -6.84 4.90 -3.40
C LYS A 19 -6.46 5.71 -4.64
N MET A 20 -6.80 5.19 -5.80
CA MET A 20 -6.71 5.95 -7.04
C MET A 20 -7.89 6.92 -7.19
N ILE A 21 -7.59 8.16 -7.56
CA ILE A 21 -8.59 9.20 -7.83
C ILE A 21 -8.43 9.65 -9.28
N TYR A 22 -9.47 9.43 -10.09
CA TYR A 22 -9.51 9.89 -11.47
C TYR A 22 -10.07 11.31 -11.52
N LYS A 23 -9.39 12.21 -12.23
CA LYS A 23 -9.83 13.61 -12.39
C LYS A 23 -11.06 13.74 -13.29
N SER A 24 -11.24 12.81 -14.21
CA SER A 24 -12.37 12.77 -15.16
C SER A 24 -13.31 11.60 -14.86
N SER A 25 -14.60 11.83 -15.12
CA SER A 25 -15.60 10.78 -15.15
C SER A 25 -15.24 9.74 -16.21
N PRO A 26 -15.58 8.45 -16.00
CA PRO A 26 -15.43 7.43 -17.03
C PRO A 26 -16.33 7.74 -18.23
N THR A 27 -15.83 7.51 -19.44
CA THR A 27 -16.64 7.62 -20.66
C THR A 27 -17.60 6.45 -20.83
N GLY A 28 -17.32 5.31 -20.18
CA GLY A 28 -18.03 4.05 -20.34
C GLY A 28 -17.49 3.19 -21.48
N GLU A 29 -16.46 3.65 -22.20
CA GLU A 29 -15.74 2.83 -23.17
C GLU A 29 -15.01 1.68 -22.47
N LEU A 30 -15.16 0.46 -23.00
CA LEU A 30 -14.63 -0.76 -22.38
C LEU A 30 -13.10 -0.68 -22.17
N ASP A 31 -12.38 -0.14 -23.15
CA ASP A 31 -10.92 -0.03 -23.08
C ASP A 31 -10.48 0.93 -21.96
N GLU A 32 -11.22 2.02 -21.74
CA GLU A 32 -10.94 2.95 -20.65
C GLU A 32 -11.21 2.28 -19.28
N GLU A 33 -12.33 1.57 -19.14
CA GLU A 33 -12.66 0.86 -17.91
C GLU A 33 -11.65 -0.24 -17.57
N LEU A 34 -11.18 -0.98 -18.58
CA LEU A 34 -10.12 -1.97 -18.43
C LEU A 34 -8.81 -1.32 -17.98
N LEU A 35 -8.41 -0.22 -18.60
CA LEU A 35 -7.22 0.53 -18.21
C LEU A 35 -7.31 1.06 -16.78
N ARG A 36 -8.48 1.62 -16.39
CA ARG A 36 -8.73 2.09 -15.02
C ARG A 36 -8.62 0.94 -14.01
N LYS A 37 -9.19 -0.22 -14.32
CA LYS A 37 -9.10 -1.39 -13.44
C LYS A 37 -7.65 -1.90 -13.31
N ASP A 38 -6.94 -2.02 -14.41
CA ASP A 38 -5.53 -2.44 -14.43
C ASP A 38 -4.65 -1.48 -13.63
N THR A 39 -4.80 -0.18 -13.86
CA THR A 39 -4.02 0.84 -13.14
C THR A 39 -4.32 0.81 -11.65
N LYS A 40 -5.58 0.57 -11.25
CA LYS A 40 -5.95 0.42 -9.83
C LYS A 40 -5.23 -0.77 -9.18
N LEU A 41 -5.17 -1.92 -9.86
CA LEU A 41 -4.49 -3.11 -9.36
C LEU A 41 -2.98 -2.87 -9.24
N LYS A 42 -2.36 -2.25 -10.26
CA LYS A 42 -0.94 -1.88 -10.23
C LYS A 42 -0.63 -0.91 -9.10
N ALA A 43 -1.48 0.09 -8.87
CA ALA A 43 -1.29 1.05 -7.80
C ALA A 43 -1.34 0.37 -6.42
N ASP A 44 -2.25 -0.59 -6.22
CA ASP A 44 -2.35 -1.36 -4.98
C ASP A 44 -1.12 -2.24 -4.76
N ASP A 45 -0.64 -2.93 -5.81
CA ASP A 45 0.58 -3.74 -5.78
C ASP A 45 1.83 -2.90 -5.44
N VAL A 46 1.98 -1.74 -6.08
CA VAL A 46 3.03 -0.77 -5.74
C VAL A 46 2.91 -0.33 -4.28
N GLY A 47 1.70 -0.04 -3.79
CA GLY A 47 1.48 0.27 -2.37
C GLY A 47 1.93 -0.84 -1.43
N HIS A 48 1.61 -2.10 -1.75
CA HIS A 48 2.03 -3.25 -0.97
C HIS A 48 3.54 -3.43 -0.92
N SER A 49 4.27 -3.03 -1.97
CA SER A 49 5.73 -3.09 -1.98
C SER A 49 6.38 -2.20 -0.91
N PHE A 50 5.72 -1.11 -0.48
CA PHE A 50 6.21 -0.21 0.57
C PHE A 50 5.90 -0.67 2.00
N GLU A 51 5.10 -1.72 2.19
CA GLU A 51 4.68 -2.17 3.53
C GLU A 51 5.87 -2.53 4.43
N GLY A 52 6.92 -3.13 3.86
CA GLY A 52 8.13 -3.49 4.59
C GLY A 52 8.90 -2.26 5.07
N ASP A 53 9.15 -1.31 4.16
CA ASP A 53 9.90 -0.09 4.46
C ASP A 53 9.19 0.77 5.52
N ILE A 54 7.86 0.86 5.45
CA ILE A 54 7.06 1.58 6.44
C ILE A 54 7.11 0.86 7.79
N ALA A 55 6.98 -0.48 7.80
CA ALA A 55 7.10 -1.25 9.03
C ALA A 55 8.46 -1.04 9.70
N GLU A 56 9.56 -1.07 8.91
CA GLU A 56 10.91 -0.85 9.41
C GLU A 56 11.08 0.56 9.99
N THR A 57 10.54 1.57 9.30
CA THR A 57 10.56 2.95 9.79
C THR A 57 9.83 3.08 11.13
N ILE A 58 8.66 2.45 11.29
CA ILE A 58 7.91 2.46 12.56
C ILE A 58 8.71 1.76 13.66
N LYS A 59 9.29 0.60 13.37
CA LYS A 59 10.13 -0.13 14.31
C LYS A 59 11.28 0.72 14.84
N VAL A 60 12.04 1.37 13.96
CA VAL A 60 13.16 2.24 14.36
C VAL A 60 12.67 3.34 15.31
N ARG A 61 11.56 4.01 14.97
CA ARG A 61 10.98 5.07 15.81
C ARG A 61 10.51 4.58 17.18
N LEU A 62 9.97 3.36 17.26
CA LEU A 62 9.55 2.77 18.53
C LEU A 62 10.74 2.42 19.44
N LEU A 63 11.89 2.07 18.87
CA LEU A 63 13.11 1.77 19.64
C LEU A 63 13.90 3.02 20.05
N GLU A 64 13.71 4.14 19.35
CA GLU A 64 14.29 5.46 19.67
C GLU A 64 13.52 6.22 20.76
N SER A 65 12.29 5.79 21.08
CA SER A 65 11.38 6.44 22.05
C SER A 65 11.53 5.84 23.45
#